data_AF-A0AAV4W5V7-F1
#
_entry.id   AF-A0AAV4W5V7-F1
#
_cell.length_a   1.000
_cell.length_b   1.000
_cell.length_c   1.000
_cell.angle_alpha   90.00
_cell.angle_beta   90.00
_cell.angle_gamma   90.00
#
_symmetry.space_group_name_H-M   'P 1'
#
loop_
_entity.id
_entity.type
_entity.pdbx_description
1 polymer ?
#
loop_
_entity_poly.entity_id
_entity_poly.type
_entity_poly.pdbx_seq_one_letter_code
_entity_poly.pdbx_strand_id
1 'polypeptide(L)'
;MGVYFVSFVGHYGYDRVLGVLGRHMRDFLNGLDNLHEYLKFSYPRMKAPSFFCENETSSGLTLHYRSTRRGFLWYTIGQIRVRVAFYFVVLCGLKEKLLILIRINKLI
;
A
#
# COMPACT_ATOMS: atom_id res chain seq x y z
N MET A 1 -14.45 1.68 -3.40
CA MET A 1 -13.88 0.67 -4.32
C MET A 1 -12.56 0.07 -3.84
N GLY A 2 -11.48 0.83 -3.62
CA GLY A 2 -10.19 0.25 -3.18
C GLY A 2 -10.25 -0.54 -1.86
N VAL A 3 -11.08 -0.09 -0.92
CA VAL A 3 -11.33 -0.77 0.37
C VAL A 3 -11.85 -2.20 0.18
N TYR A 4 -12.83 -2.36 -0.71
CA TYR A 4 -13.45 -3.65 -1.00
C TYR A 4 -12.46 -4.62 -1.65
N PHE A 5 -11.58 -4.12 -2.52
CA PHE A 5 -10.54 -4.96 -3.11
C PHE A 5 -9.63 -5.57 -2.06
N VAL A 6 -9.21 -4.80 -1.05
CA VAL A 6 -8.35 -5.31 0.04
C VAL A 6 -9.05 -6.41 0.84
N SER A 7 -10.35 -6.24 1.11
CA SER A 7 -11.15 -7.27 1.79
C SER A 7 -11.32 -8.52 0.90
N PHE A 8 -11.61 -8.32 -0.39
CA PHE A 8 -11.76 -9.38 -1.37
C PHE A 8 -10.49 -10.24 -1.45
N VAL A 9 -9.32 -9.65 -1.73
CA VAL A 9 -8.07 -10.43 -1.82
C VAL A 9 -7.73 -11.11 -0.49
N GLY A 10 -8.06 -10.49 0.64
CA GLY A 10 -7.92 -11.11 1.96
C GLY A 10 -8.74 -12.39 2.11
N HIS A 11 -10.01 -12.39 1.67
CA HIS A 11 -10.89 -13.57 1.70
C HIS A 11 -10.37 -14.72 0.82
N TYR A 12 -9.67 -14.40 -0.28
CA TYR A 12 -9.04 -15.41 -1.15
C TYR A 12 -7.66 -15.87 -0.66
N GLY A 13 -7.30 -15.59 0.60
CA GLY A 13 -6.08 -16.09 1.23
C GLY A 13 -4.82 -15.27 0.95
N TYR A 14 -4.92 -14.14 0.23
CA TYR A 14 -3.79 -13.22 0.05
C TYR A 14 -3.45 -12.44 1.30
N ASP A 15 -4.21 -12.57 2.39
CA ASP A 15 -3.90 -11.86 3.63
C ASP A 15 -2.54 -12.26 4.20
N ARG A 16 -2.16 -13.54 4.08
CA ARG A 16 -0.81 -14.02 4.46
C ARG A 16 0.28 -13.38 3.59
N VAL A 17 0.04 -13.31 2.28
CA VAL A 17 0.97 -12.68 1.33
C VAL A 17 1.15 -11.21 1.67
N LEU A 18 0.05 -10.49 1.90
CA LEU A 18 0.07 -9.08 2.27
C LEU A 18 0.71 -8.85 3.64
N GLY A 19 0.59 -9.79 4.58
CA GLY A 19 1.23 -9.73 5.90
C GLY A 19 2.75 -9.94 5.85
N VAL A 20 3.27 -10.66 4.87
CA VAL A 20 4.73 -10.86 4.71
C VAL A 20 5.42 -9.74 3.91
N LEU A 21 4.66 -8.86 3.25
CA LEU A 21 5.24 -7.76 2.45
C LEU A 21 6.01 -6.75 3.29
N GLY A 22 5.73 -6.62 4.58
CA GLY A 22 6.51 -5.74 5.45
C GLY A 22 5.95 -5.62 6.86
N ARG A 23 6.84 -5.40 7.83
CA ARG A 23 6.48 -5.09 9.23
C ARG A 23 6.28 -3.59 9.44
N HIS A 24 7.00 -2.78 8.66
CA HIS A 24 6.88 -1.33 8.64
C HIS A 24 6.16 -0.85 7.37
N MET A 25 5.57 0.35 7.43
CA MET A 25 4.81 0.93 6.31
C MET A 25 5.66 1.04 5.04
N ARG A 26 6.91 1.48 5.16
CA ARG A 26 7.87 1.55 4.05
C ARG A 26 8.08 0.17 3.41
N ASP A 27 8.36 -0.84 4.22
CA ASP A 27 8.62 -2.19 3.73
C ASP A 27 7.41 -2.74 3.00
N PHE A 28 6.21 -2.55 3.54
CA PHE A 28 4.97 -2.96 2.89
C PHE A 28 4.79 -2.31 1.51
N LEU A 29 4.99 -0.99 1.42
CA LEU A 29 4.84 -0.25 0.17
C LEU A 29 5.89 -0.65 -0.87
N ASN A 30 7.14 -0.88 -0.47
CA ASN A 30 8.19 -1.41 -1.35
C ASN A 30 7.90 -2.87 -1.74
N GLY A 31 7.36 -3.66 -0.81
CA GLY A 31 6.96 -5.04 -1.03
C GLY A 31 5.83 -5.17 -2.05
N LEU A 32 4.95 -4.17 -2.17
CA LEU A 32 3.92 -4.13 -3.21
C LEU A 32 4.52 -4.03 -4.62
N ASP A 33 5.58 -3.26 -4.81
CA ASP A 33 6.26 -3.17 -6.11
C ASP A 33 6.91 -4.51 -6.48
N ASN A 34 7.54 -5.18 -5.51
CA ASN A 34 8.09 -6.52 -5.70
C ASN A 34 6.99 -7.55 -6.02
N LEU A 35 5.85 -7.50 -5.31
CA LEU A 35 4.71 -8.38 -5.60
C LEU A 35 4.16 -8.13 -7.01
N HIS A 36 4.04 -6.88 -7.43
CA HIS A 36 3.63 -6.55 -8.78
C HIS A 36 4.63 -7.05 -9.82
N GLU A 37 5.93 -6.94 -9.57
CA GLU A 37 6.94 -7.47 -10.48
C GLU A 37 6.84 -8.99 -10.58
N TYR A 38 6.66 -9.69 -9.45
CA TYR A 38 6.42 -11.12 -9.44
C TYR A 38 5.17 -11.52 -10.25
N LEU A 39 4.08 -10.77 -10.11
CA LEU A 39 2.84 -11.01 -10.85
C LEU A 39 3.00 -10.78 -12.37
N LYS A 40 3.94 -9.94 -12.82
CA LYS A 40 4.17 -9.74 -14.27
C LYS A 40 4.67 -11.00 -14.96
N PHE A 41 5.35 -11.91 -14.26
CA PHE A 41 5.76 -13.19 -14.84
C PHE A 41 4.56 -14.01 -15.31
N SER A 42 3.49 -14.06 -14.51
CA SER A 42 2.24 -14.74 -14.88
C SER A 42 1.31 -13.87 -15.73
N TYR A 43 1.38 -12.55 -15.58
CA TYR A 43 0.51 -11.59 -16.24
C TYR A 43 1.34 -10.54 -17.02
N PRO A 44 1.93 -10.89 -18.17
CA PRO A 44 2.89 -10.03 -18.88
C PRO A 44 2.30 -8.72 -19.41
N ARG A 45 0.98 -8.63 -19.56
CA ARG A 45 0.27 -7.40 -19.97
C ARG A 45 -0.11 -6.51 -18.79
N MET A 46 0.25 -6.88 -17.57
CA MET A 46 -0.11 -6.12 -16.36
C MET A 46 0.64 -4.79 -16.31
N LYS A 47 -0.12 -3.68 -16.25
CA LYS A 47 0.40 -2.33 -16.03
C LYS A 47 0.30 -1.97 -14.56
N ALA A 48 1.23 -2.47 -13.75
CA ALA A 48 1.27 -2.19 -12.32
C ALA A 48 1.62 -0.71 -12.03
N PRO A 49 1.12 -0.14 -10.92
CA PRO A 49 1.65 1.11 -10.39
C PRO A 49 2.98 0.86 -9.67
N SER A 50 3.73 1.93 -9.44
CA SER A 50 4.93 1.93 -8.62
C SER A 50 4.77 2.85 -7.41
N PHE A 51 5.37 2.45 -6.30
CA PHE A 51 5.31 3.13 -5.01
C PHE A 51 6.72 3.44 -4.51
N PHE A 52 6.97 4.70 -4.14
CA PHE A 52 8.25 5.10 -3.57
C PHE A 52 8.06 5.96 -2.33
N CYS A 53 8.80 5.66 -1.28
CA CYS A 53 8.68 6.28 0.03
C CYS A 53 9.84 7.26 0.29
N GLU A 54 9.54 8.52 0.60
CA GLU A 54 10.51 9.56 0.99
C GLU A 54 10.16 10.17 2.35
N ASN A 55 11.16 10.79 3.00
CA ASN A 55 11.00 11.56 4.24
C ASN A 55 10.21 10.81 5.33
N GLU A 56 10.62 9.58 5.63
CA GLU A 56 10.04 8.80 6.71
C GLU A 56 10.49 9.35 8.07
N THR A 57 9.52 9.79 8.87
CA THR A 57 9.73 10.30 10.21
C THR A 57 8.78 9.61 11.17
N SER A 58 8.98 9.79 12.48
CA SER A 58 8.05 9.33 13.50
C SER A 58 6.64 9.93 13.38
N SER A 59 6.45 10.98 12.57
CA SER A 59 5.16 11.65 12.37
C SER A 59 4.50 11.35 11.02
N GLY A 60 5.22 10.77 10.04
CA GLY A 60 4.66 10.56 8.71
C GLY A 60 5.65 10.07 7.67
N LEU A 61 5.17 9.96 6.42
CA LEU A 61 5.97 9.54 5.27
C LEU A 61 5.38 10.18 4.01
N THR A 62 6.23 10.55 3.05
CA THR A 62 5.78 10.99 1.72
C THR A 62 5.78 9.82 0.76
N LEU A 63 4.61 9.48 0.21
CA LEU A 63 4.45 8.41 -0.76
C LEU A 63 4.33 8.98 -2.18
N HIS A 64 5.26 8.64 -3.03
CA HIS A 64 5.20 8.90 -4.45
C HIS A 64 4.47 7.75 -5.13
N TYR A 65 3.39 8.07 -5.81
CA TYR A 65 2.60 7.14 -6.60
C TYR A 65 2.80 7.44 -8.08
N ARG A 66 3.37 6.48 -8.81
CA ARG A 66 3.56 6.57 -10.25
C ARG A 66 2.73 5.53 -10.97
N SER A 67 1.98 5.92 -11.98
CA SER A 67 1.16 4.98 -12.75
C SER A 67 0.83 5.53 -14.12
N THR A 68 0.99 4.68 -15.13
CA THR A 68 0.57 4.97 -16.51
C THR A 68 -0.96 4.95 -16.67
N ARG A 69 -1.69 4.41 -15.68
CA ARG A 69 -3.16 4.30 -15.71
C ARG A 69 -3.83 5.53 -15.11
N ARG A 70 -4.70 6.18 -15.89
CA ARG A 70 -5.52 7.32 -15.44
C ARG A 70 -6.75 6.83 -14.64
N GLY A 71 -7.23 7.64 -13.68
CA GLY A 71 -8.43 7.35 -12.89
C GLY A 71 -8.24 6.47 -11.64
N PHE A 72 -7.09 5.83 -11.45
CA PHE A 72 -6.88 4.90 -10.33
C PHE A 72 -6.35 5.54 -9.03
N LEU A 73 -6.14 6.86 -8.99
CA LEU A 73 -5.58 7.53 -7.80
C LEU A 73 -6.43 7.27 -6.55
N TRP A 74 -7.74 7.53 -6.62
CA TRP A 74 -8.66 7.32 -5.51
C TRP A 74 -8.83 5.86 -5.13
N TYR A 75 -8.68 4.97 -6.10
CA TYR A 75 -8.70 3.52 -5.87
C TYR A 75 -7.49 3.11 -5.02
N THR A 76 -6.29 3.54 -5.41
CA THR A 76 -5.04 3.29 -4.68
C THR A 76 -5.06 3.91 -3.28
N ILE A 77 -5.55 5.15 -3.14
CA ILE A 77 -5.75 5.81 -1.83
C ILE A 77 -6.63 4.94 -0.93
N GLY A 78 -7.73 4.39 -1.47
CA GLY A 78 -8.62 3.52 -0.73
C GLY A 78 -7.95 2.23 -0.23
N GLN A 79 -7.09 1.61 -1.06
CA GLN A 79 -6.34 0.42 -0.66
C GLN A 79 -5.33 0.71 0.45
N ILE A 80 -4.53 1.77 0.27
CA ILE A 80 -3.51 2.19 1.23
C ILE A 80 -4.18 2.54 2.57
N ARG A 81 -5.29 3.29 2.56
CA ARG A 81 -5.96 3.70 3.80
C ARG A 81 -6.43 2.52 4.65
N VAL A 82 -6.90 1.44 4.03
CA VAL A 82 -7.28 0.22 4.76
C VAL A 82 -6.06 -0.45 5.37
N ARG A 83 -4.98 -0.60 4.60
CA ARG A 83 -3.78 -1.28 5.11
C ARG A 83 -3.08 -0.45 6.18
N VAL A 84 -3.03 0.88 6.05
CA VAL A 84 -2.53 1.80 7.10
C VAL A 84 -3.37 1.69 8.36
N ALA A 85 -4.70 1.69 8.25
CA ALA A 85 -5.57 1.48 9.41
C ALA A 85 -5.34 0.10 10.05
N PHE A 86 -5.07 -0.94 9.27
CA PHE A 86 -4.76 -2.28 9.77
C PHE A 86 -3.42 -2.32 10.52
N TYR A 87 -2.34 -1.77 9.95
CA TYR A 87 -1.05 -1.63 10.64
C TYR A 87 -1.18 -0.80 11.92
N PHE A 88 -2.00 0.25 11.89
CA PHE A 88 -2.31 1.05 13.07
C PHE A 88 -3.01 0.22 14.14
N VAL A 89 -4.02 -0.59 13.81
CA VAL A 89 -4.72 -1.46 14.78
C VAL A 89 -3.79 -2.54 15.35
N VAL A 90 -2.89 -3.11 14.56
CA VAL A 90 -1.93 -4.13 15.02
C VAL A 90 -0.85 -3.54 15.94
N LEU A 91 -0.40 -2.31 15.69
CA LEU A 91 0.58 -1.62 16.55
C LEU A 91 -0.06 -0.95 17.77
N CYS A 92 -1.33 -0.54 17.67
CA CYS A 92 -2.09 0.15 18.72
C CYS A 92 -2.71 -0.82 19.74
N GLY A 93 -1.89 -1.75 20.24
CA GLY A 93 -2.00 -2.22 21.63
C GLY A 93 -1.50 -1.18 22.63
N LEU A 94 -0.81 -0.13 22.16
CA LEU A 94 -0.50 1.08 22.91
C LEU A 94 -1.34 2.26 22.41
N LYS A 95 -2.15 2.82 23.31
CA LYS A 95 -2.80 4.13 23.15
C LYS A 95 -1.72 5.19 22.91
N GLU A 96 -1.57 5.67 21.68
CA GLU A 96 -1.33 7.10 21.41
C GLU A 96 -1.44 7.43 19.92
N LYS A 97 -1.97 8.62 19.66
CA LYS A 97 -2.40 9.14 18.36
C LYS A 97 -1.20 9.32 17.43
N LEU A 98 -1.08 8.48 16.41
CA LEU A 98 -0.22 8.77 15.27
C LEU A 98 -1.00 8.60 13.97
N LEU A 99 -1.61 9.70 13.52
CA LEU A 99 -2.12 9.81 12.16
C LEU A 99 -0.91 9.92 11.24
N ILE A 100 -0.41 8.80 10.69
CA ILE A 100 0.68 8.82 9.71
C ILE A 100 0.17 9.65 8.51
N LEU A 101 0.68 10.87 8.35
CA LEU A 101 0.31 11.75 7.26
C LEU A 101 0.98 11.23 5.99
N ILE A 102 0.27 10.41 5.22
CA ILE A 102 0.75 9.95 3.92
C ILE A 102 0.40 11.00 2.88
N ARG A 103 1.39 11.81 2.49
CA ARG A 103 1.26 12.74 1.37
C ARG A 103 1.48 11.99 0.08
N ILE A 104 0.45 11.89 -0.76
CA ILE A 104 0.52 11.18 -2.04
C ILE A 104 0.82 12.16 -3.17
N ASN A 105 2.04 12.08 -3.71
CA ASN A 105 2.42 12.82 -4.91
C ASN A 105 2.20 11.94 -6.14
N LYS A 106 1.33 12.36 -7.05
CA LYS A 106 1.13 11.65 -8.32
C LYS A 106 2.19 12.10 -9.32
N LEU A 107 3.09 11.19 -9.69
CA LEU A 107 4.06 11.40 -10.76
C LEU A 107 3.52 10.76 -12.06
N ILE A 108 3.62 11.50 -13.17
CA ILE A 108 3.16 11.08 -14.50
C ILE A 108 4.16 10.09 -15.11
#